data_AF-A0A964PS37-F1
#
_entry.id   AF-A0A964PS37-F1
#
_cell.length_a   1.000
_cell.length_b   1.000
_cell.length_c   1.000
_cell.angle_alpha   90.00
_cell.angle_beta   90.00
_cell.angle_gamma   90.00
#
_symmetry.space_group_name_H-M   'P 1'
#
loop_
_entity.id
_entity.type
_entity.pdbx_description
1 polymer ?
#
loop_
_entity_poly.entity_id
_entity_poly.type
_entity_poly.pdbx_seq_one_letter_code
_entity_poly.pdbx_strand_id
1 'polypeptide(L)' 'MGGVIAAEDQARVRYETTAFVNGGTSEFSTAYQISHKNGGTRRVLDCMRCLRNPQGRALEIVGAWIALSNSTYPL' A
#
# COMPACT_ATOMS: atom_id res chain seq x y z
N MET A 1 -8.34 -8.72 6.90
CA MET A 1 -8.14 -7.46 7.64
C MET A 1 -9.18 -6.45 7.16
N GLY A 2 -9.92 -5.83 8.07
CA GLY A 2 -10.90 -4.79 7.75
C GLY A 2 -10.50 -3.46 8.40
N GLY A 3 -10.46 -2.39 7.61
CA GLY A 3 -10.11 -1.04 8.02
C GLY A 3 -10.12 -0.11 6.82
N VAL A 4 -10.14 1.20 7.07
CA VAL A 4 -10.16 2.24 6.03
C VAL A 4 -8.83 2.97 6.09
N ILE A 5 -8.22 3.26 4.94
CA ILE A 5 -7.02 4.12 4.87
C ILE A 5 -7.39 5.47 5.48
N ALA A 6 -6.55 5.98 6.38
CA ALA A 6 -6.79 7.26 7.05
C ALA A 6 -6.94 8.41 6.04
N ALA A 7 -7.78 9.39 6.34
CA ALA A 7 -8.17 10.42 5.37
C ALA A 7 -6.96 11.19 4.81
N GLU A 8 -5.96 11.45 5.66
CA GLU A 8 -4.70 12.09 5.29
C GLU A 8 -3.88 11.29 4.26
N ASP A 9 -4.02 9.97 4.23
CA ASP A 9 -3.27 9.07 3.35
C ASP A 9 -4.04 8.70 2.08
N GLN A 10 -5.37 8.81 2.07
CA GLN A 10 -6.22 8.33 0.97
C GLN A 10 -5.84 8.90 -0.39
N ALA A 11 -5.67 10.22 -0.49
CA ALA A 11 -5.38 10.88 -1.77
C ALA A 11 -4.02 10.41 -2.33
N ARG A 12 -3.00 10.35 -1.47
CA ARG A 12 -1.65 9.91 -1.82
C ARG A 12 -1.61 8.44 -2.20
N VAL A 13 -2.16 7.55 -1.37
CA VAL A 13 -2.17 6.10 -1.64
C VAL A 13 -2.95 5.80 -2.92
N ARG A 14 -4.04 6.51 -3.19
CA ARG A 14 -4.80 6.36 -4.44
C ARG A 14 -3.98 6.80 -5.65
N TYR A 15 -3.29 7.94 -5.56
CA TYR A 15 -2.42 8.41 -6.64
C TYR A 15 -1.30 7.42 -6.93
N GLU A 16 -0.57 6.99 -5.90
CA GLU A 16 0.54 6.03 -6.00
C GLU A 16 0.07 4.69 -6.59
N THR A 17 -1.05 4.15 -6.08
CA THR A 17 -1.63 2.90 -6.60
C THR A 17 -2.08 3.04 -8.06
N THR A 18 -2.66 4.19 -8.43
CA THR A 18 -3.10 4.44 -9.81
C THR A 18 -1.91 4.53 -10.76
N ALA A 19 -0.86 5.26 -10.38
CA ALA A 19 0.36 5.36 -11.16
C ALA A 19 1.02 3.99 -11.34
N PHE A 20 1.09 3.21 -10.26
CA PHE A 20 1.60 1.84 -10.28
C PHE A 20 0.81 0.93 -11.22
N VAL A 21 -0.52 0.87 -11.10
CA VAL A 21 -1.37 0.04 -11.98
C VAL A 21 -1.18 0.41 -13.44
N ASN A 22 -1.10 1.71 -13.73
CA ASN A 22 -0.95 2.24 -15.09
C ASN A 22 0.46 2.08 -15.68
N GLY A 23 1.40 1.46 -14.96
CA GLY A 23 2.74 1.15 -15.48
C GLY A 23 3.78 2.22 -15.18
N GLY A 24 3.50 3.16 -14.29
CA GLY A 24 4.49 4.13 -13.81
C GLY A 24 5.67 3.47 -13.10
N THR A 25 5.44 2.35 -12.40
CA THR A 25 6.48 1.50 -11.81
C THR A 25 6.06 0.02 -11.84
N SER A 26 7.04 -0.90 -11.79
CA SER A 26 6.78 -2.35 -11.68
C SER A 26 6.70 -2.84 -10.24
N GLU A 27 7.28 -2.08 -9.31
CA GLU A 27 7.30 -2.34 -7.88
C GLU A 27 7.16 -1.00 -7.14
N PHE A 28 6.49 -1.00 -5.99
CA PHE A 28 6.51 0.15 -5.08
C PHE A 28 6.25 -0.28 -3.63
N SER A 29 6.68 0.57 -2.70
CA SER A 29 6.34 0.42 -1.29
C SER A 29 5.80 1.74 -0.75
N THR A 30 4.76 1.67 0.09
CA THR A 30 4.13 2.85 0.68
C THR A 30 3.67 2.56 2.10
N ALA A 31 3.92 3.49 3.00
CA ALA A 31 3.46 3.40 4.38
C ALA A 31 2.22 4.28 4.59
N TYR A 32 1.19 3.75 5.22
CA TYR A 32 -0.04 4.48 5.52
C TYR A 32 -0.69 4.01 6.81
N GLN A 33 -1.59 4.83 7.36
CA GLN A 33 -2.41 4.49 8.51
C GLN A 33 -3.72 3.83 8.06
N ILE A 34 -4.11 2.77 8.76
CA ILE A 34 -5.43 2.15 8.65
C ILE A 34 -6.20 2.43 9.93
N SER A 35 -7.38 3.00 9.80
CA SER A 35 -8.35 3.16 10.87
C SER A 35 -9.27 1.94 10.93
N HIS A 36 -9.25 1.25 12.08
CA HIS A 36 -10.15 0.15 12.37
C HIS A 36 -11.50 0.68 12.86
N LYS A 37 -12.57 -0.09 12.61
CA LYS A 37 -13.94 0.28 13.03
C LYS A 37 -14.11 0.47 14.54
N ASN A 38 -13.21 -0.09 15.36
CA ASN A 38 -13.20 0.05 16.81
C ASN A 38 -12.45 1.30 17.32
N GLY A 39 -12.05 2.21 16.43
CA GLY A 39 -11.36 3.46 16.78
C GLY A 39 -9.84 3.35 16.91
N GLY A 40 -9.27 2.15 16.80
CA GLY A 40 -7.81 1.98 16.77
C GLY A 40 -7.22 2.32 15.39
N THR A 41 -5.98 2.80 15.37
CA THR A 41 -5.20 2.98 14.14
C THR A 41 -3.99 2.05 14.13
N ARG A 42 -3.55 1.65 12.94
CA ARG A 42 -2.33 0.86 12.73
C ARG A 42 -1.61 1.37 11.50
N ARG A 43 -0.30 1.58 11.63
CA ARG A 43 0.56 1.87 10.47
C ARG A 43 0.91 0.57 9.76
N VAL A 44 0.80 0.59 8.45
CA VAL A 44 1.14 -0.54 7.59
C VAL A 44 2.17 -0.07 6.57
N LEU A 45 3.19 -0.89 6.33
CA LEU A 45 4.02 -0.82 5.14
C LEU A 45 3.45 -1.80 4.12
N ASP A 46 3.06 -1.29 2.97
CA ASP A 46 2.61 -2.07 1.84
C ASP A 46 3.75 -2.20 0.83
N CYS A 47 4.08 -3.41 0.43
CA CYS A 47 5.11 -3.71 -0.57
C CYS A 47 4.45 -4.48 -1.72
N MET A 48 4.48 -3.91 -2.93
CA MET A 48 3.72 -4.41 -4.07
C MET A 48 4.58 -4.57 -5.33
N ARG A 49 4.26 -5.58 -6.11
CA ARG A 49 4.75 -5.82 -7.47
C ARG A 49 3.57 -6.09 -8.41
N CYS A 50 3.62 -5.51 -9.61
CA CYS A 50 2.59 -5.74 -10.62
C CYS A 50 3.12 -6.76 -11.64
N LEU A 51 2.44 -7.90 -11.75
CA LEU A 51 2.67 -8.85 -12.82
C LEU A 51 1.95 -8.35 -14.08
N ARG A 52 2.68 -8.27 -15.18
CA ARG A 52 2.19 -7.74 -16.45
C ARG A 52 2.34 -8.77 -17.55
N ASN A 53 1.46 -8.69 -18.55
CA ASN A 53 1.62 -9.47 -19.78
C ASN A 53 2.73 -8.88 -20.67
N PRO A 54 3.12 -9.55 -21.77
CA PRO A 54 4.12 -9.04 -22.70
C PRO A 54 3.77 -7.69 -23.35
N GLN A 55 2.48 -7.31 -23.36
CA GLN A 55 1.99 -6.01 -23.86
C GLN A 55 1.99 -4.91 -22.77
N GLY A 56 2.51 -5.20 -21.57
CA GLY A 56 2.60 -4.24 -20.45
C GLY A 56 1.31 -4.06 -19.65
N ARG A 57 0.23 -4.79 -19.98
CA ARG A 57 -1.04 -4.72 -19.26
C ARG A 57 -0.91 -5.40 -17.90
N ALA A 58 -1.38 -4.73 -16.85
CA ALA A 58 -1.47 -5.30 -15.50
C ALA A 58 -2.39 -6.53 -15.50
N LEU A 59 -1.88 -7.65 -14.96
CA LEU A 59 -2.62 -8.89 -14.76
C LEU A 59 -2.94 -9.09 -13.28
N GLU A 60 -1.95 -8.88 -12.41
CA GLU A 60 -2.06 -9.13 -10.98
C GLU A 60 -1.19 -8.17 -10.19
N ILE A 61 -1.60 -7.84 -8.97
CA ILE A 61 -0.76 -7.20 -7.97
C ILE A 61 -0.50 -8.22 -6.88
N VAL A 62 0.76 -8.53 -6.66
CA VAL A 62 1.22 -9.38 -5.56
C VAL A 62 1.92 -8.48 -4.54
N GLY A 63 1.66 -8.70 -3.27
CA GLY A 63 2.24 -7.85 -2.24
C GLY A 63 2.06 -8.39 -0.83
N ALA A 64 2.67 -7.68 0.10
CA ALA A 64 2.60 -7.98 1.52
C ALA A 64 2.30 -6.70 2.30
N TRP A 65 1.42 -6.83 3.30
CA TRP A 65 1.13 -5.79 4.27
C TRP A 65 1.84 -6.13 5.58
N ILE A 66 2.79 -5.27 5.95
CA ILE A 66 3.56 -5.42 7.17
C ILE A 66 3.01 -4.42 8.19
N ALA A 67 2.40 -4.94 9.24
CA ALA A 67 2.02 -4.10 10.36
C ALA A 67 3.27 -3.56 11.07
N LEU A 68 3.40 -2.24 11.11
CA LEU A 68 4.47 -1.59 11.84
C LEU A 68 4.05 -1.42 13.30
N SER A 69 4.90 -1.90 14.21
CA SER A 69 4.80 -1.56 15.63
C SER A 69 5.59 -0.27 15.87
N ASN A 70 5.21 0.53 16.86
CA ASN A 70 5.93 1.76 17.25
C ASN A 70 7.28 1.47 17.95
N SER A 71 7.92 0.34 17.65
CA SER A 71 9.14 -0.07 18.30
C SER A 71 10.30 0.84 17.87
N THR A 72 10.95 1.45 18.85
CA THR A 72 12.04 2.42 18.73
C THR A 72 13.36 1.73 18.35
N TYR A 73 13.35 0.85 17.35
CA TYR A 73 14.58 0.32 16.76
C TYR A 73 14.88 1.07 15.48
N PRO A 74 16.01 1.79 15.39
CA PRO A 74 16.41 2.44 14.16
C PRO A 74 16.68 1.37 13.10
N LEU A 75 16.08 1.57 11.91
CA LEU A 75 16.55 0.94 10.68
C LEU A 75 17.90 1.55 10.28
#